data_AF-A0A1Y2T3Q6-F1
#
_entry.id   AF-A0A1Y2T3Q6-F1
#
_cell.length_a   1.000
_cell.length_b   1.000
_cell.length_c   1.000
_cell.angle_alpha   90.00
_cell.angle_beta   90.00
_cell.angle_gamma   90.00
#
_symmetry.space_group_name_H-M   'P 1'
#
loop_
_entity.id
_entity.type
_entity.pdbx_description
1 polymer ?
#
loop_
_entity_poly.entity_id
_entity_poly.type
_entity_poly.pdbx_seq_one_letter_code
_entity_poly.pdbx_strand_id
1 'polypeptide(L)' 'MVSVYVESYRGFYRSSGTGSGFVVDPEGYILTNYHVVDGAQRITVQFIDGETMTARVVGKDRPATWRC' A
#
# COMPACT_ATOMS: atom_id res chain seq x y z
N MET A 1 10.51 2.78 8.96
CA MET A 1 10.09 1.88 7.87
C MET A 1 8.87 1.14 8.34
N VAL A 2 7.89 0.90 7.47
CA VAL A 2 6.65 0.17 7.79
C VAL A 2 6.48 -1.03 6.87
N SER A 3 5.85 -2.07 7.39
CA SER A 3 5.46 -3.24 6.60
C SER A 3 4.04 -3.03 6.07
N VAL A 4 3.82 -3.29 4.79
CA VAL A 4 2.53 -3.12 4.12
C VAL A 4 2.03 -4.49 3.70
N TYR A 5 0.87 -4.88 4.20
CA TYR A 5 0.16 -6.11 3.85
C TYR A 5 -1.06 -5.74 3.03
N VAL A 6 -1.25 -6.41 1.90
CA VAL A 6 -2.38 -6.18 1.01
C VAL A 6 -3.14 -7.46 0.75
N GLU A 7 -4.45 -7.32 0.61
CA GLU A 7 -5.34 -8.40 0.21
C GLU A 7 -6.17 -7.97 -1.00
N SER A 8 -6.16 -8.84 -1.99
CA SER A 8 -6.82 -8.66 -3.28
C SER A 8 -7.75 -9.85 -3.56
N TYR A 9 -8.97 -9.58 -3.99
CA TYR A 9 -10.01 -10.51 -4.38
C TYR A 9 -10.24 -10.32 -5.87
N ARG A 10 -9.68 -11.22 -6.69
CA ARG A 10 -9.89 -11.27 -8.14
C ARG A 10 -10.87 -12.41 -8.45
N GLY A 11 -12.14 -12.08 -8.60
CA GLY A 11 -13.21 -13.08 -8.72
C GLY A 11 -13.30 -13.90 -7.44
N PHE A 12 -13.18 -15.23 -7.55
CA PHE A 12 -13.19 -16.15 -6.42
C PHE A 12 -11.81 -16.39 -5.78
N TYR A 13 -10.75 -15.78 -6.32
CA TYR A 13 -9.39 -15.98 -5.82
C TYR A 13 -8.99 -14.85 -4.87
N ARG A 14 -8.61 -15.23 -3.64
CA ARG A 14 -7.95 -14.35 -2.69
C ARG A 14 -6.44 -14.44 -2.89
N SER A 15 -5.81 -13.30 -3.13
CA SER A 15 -4.36 -13.15 -3.21
C SER A 15 -3.92 -12.18 -2.13
N SER A 16 -2.86 -12.53 -1.42
CA SER A 16 -2.18 -11.63 -0.50
C SER A 16 -0.86 -11.16 -1.11
N GLY A 17 -0.47 -9.95 -0.76
CA GLY A 17 0.82 -9.38 -1.09
C GLY A 17 1.43 -8.72 0.14
N THR A 18 2.75 -8.64 0.16
CA THR A 18 3.49 -7.90 1.18
C THR A 18 4.44 -6.96 0.48
N GLY A 19 4.62 -5.77 1.05
CA GLY A 19 5.58 -4.78 0.61
C GLY A 19 6.07 -3.97 1.81
N SER A 20 6.80 -2.91 1.50
CA SER A 20 7.31 -1.98 2.50
C SER A 20 6.98 -0.55 2.12
N GLY A 21 6.95 0.32 3.12
CA GLY A 21 6.71 1.73 2.94
C GLY A 21 7.43 2.59 3.98
N PHE A 22 7.22 3.90 3.86
CA PHE A 22 7.77 4.90 4.76
C PHE A 22 6.70 5.92 5.11
N VAL A 23 6.67 6.34 6.37
CA VAL A 23 5.86 7.47 6.80
C VAL A 23 6.52 8.75 6.28
N VAL A 24 5.77 9.56 5.54
CA VAL A 24 6.26 10.82 4.95
C VAL A 24 5.73 12.05 5.66
N ASP A 25 4.69 11.91 6.47
CA ASP A 25 4.07 13.02 7.19
C ASP A 25 3.58 12.57 8.59
N PRO A 26 3.73 13.39 9.65
CA PRO A 26 3.13 13.13 10.95
C PRO A 26 1.59 12.98 10.94
N GLU A 27 0.89 13.47 9.92
CA GLU A 27 -0.54 13.23 9.70
C GLU A 27 -0.87 11.78 9.30
N GLY A 28 0.16 10.93 9.09
CA GLY A 28 0.00 9.50 8.81
C GLY A 28 0.03 9.13 7.33
N TYR A 29 0.56 10.00 6.47
CA TYR A 29 0.77 9.66 5.07
C TYR A 29 1.92 8.66 4.92
N ILE A 30 1.66 7.59 4.18
CA ILE A 30 2.63 6.52 3.93
C ILE A 30 2.88 6.43 2.43
N LEU A 31 4.15 6.48 2.06
CA LEU A 31 4.61 6.22 0.70
C LEU A 31 4.98 4.75 0.56
N THR A 32 4.43 4.11 -0.46
CA THR A 32 4.69 2.71 -0.84
C THR A 32 4.76 2.63 -2.36
N ASN A 33 5.26 1.51 -2.88
CA ASN A 33 5.28 1.31 -4.31
C ASN A 33 3.86 1.12 -4.86
N TYR A 34 3.56 1.76 -5.99
CA TYR A 34 2.26 1.68 -6.68
C TYR A 34 1.76 0.24 -6.84
N HIS A 35 2.63 -0.67 -7.31
CA HIS A 35 2.21 -2.05 -7.61
C HIS A 35 1.84 -2.86 -6.37
N VAL A 36 2.31 -2.45 -5.19
CA VAL A 36 1.95 -3.10 -3.91
C VAL A 36 0.49 -2.83 -3.60
N VAL A 37 0.00 -1.62 -3.86
CA VAL A 37 -1.37 -1.19 -3.53
C VAL A 37 -2.33 -1.24 -4.71
N ASP A 38 -1.86 -1.69 -5.88
CA ASP A 38 -2.71 -1.75 -7.06
C ASP A 38 -3.63 -2.97 -7.04
N GLY A 39 -4.93 -2.74 -7.21
CA GLY A 39 -5.95 -3.79 -7.09
C GLY A 39 -6.19 -4.34 -5.66
N ALA A 40 -5.48 -3.84 -4.64
CA ALA A 40 -5.72 -4.20 -3.25
C ALA A 40 -7.07 -3.65 -2.76
N GLN A 41 -7.91 -4.49 -2.15
CA GLN A 41 -9.13 -4.03 -1.46
C GLN A 41 -8.90 -3.75 0.01
N ARG A 42 -7.98 -4.49 0.65
CA ARG A 42 -7.61 -4.27 2.05
C ARG A 42 -6.12 -4.03 2.14
N ILE A 43 -5.74 -2.97 2.85
CA ILE A 43 -4.35 -2.61 3.09
C ILE A 43 -4.20 -2.45 4.60
N THR A 44 -3.29 -3.24 5.16
CA THR A 44 -2.91 -3.18 6.57
C THR A 44 -1.46 -2.78 6.65
N VAL A 45 -1.17 -1.76 7.44
CA VAL A 45 0.19 -1.29 7.72
C VAL A 45 0.56 -1.76 9.11
N GLN A 46 1.78 -2.26 9.26
CA GLN A 46 2.38 -2.55 10.55
C GLN A 46 3.58 -1.62 10.79
N PHE A 47 3.53 -0.92 11.91
CA PHE A 47 4.59 -0.07 12.41
C PHE A 47 5.62 -0.88 13.21
N ILE A 48 6.79 -0.30 13.43
CA ILE A 48 7.92 -0.98 14.06
C ILE A 48 7.70 -1.28 15.55
N ASP A 49 6.83 -0.50 16.19
CA ASP A 49 6.34 -0.71 17.56
C ASP A 49 5.33 -1.88 17.66
N GLY A 50 4.96 -2.48 16.52
CA GLY A 50 4.01 -3.58 16.43
C GLY A 50 2.57 -3.12 16.24
N GLU A 51 2.30 -1.82 16.24
CA GLU A 51 0.96 -1.30 15.97
C GLU A 51 0.54 -1.62 14.53
N THR A 52 -0.72 -2.00 14.35
CA THR A 52 -1.28 -2.28 13.02
C THR A 52 -2.49 -1.40 12.75
N MET A 53 -2.52 -0.82 11.55
CA MET A 53 -3.59 0.09 11.13
C MET A 53 -4.09 -0.27 9.73
N THR A 54 -5.37 -0.03 9.48
CA THR A 54 -5.92 -0.15 8.13
C THR A 54 -5.68 1.15 7.38
N ALA A 55 -5.07 1.07 6.19
CA ALA A 55 -4.79 2.23 5.35
C ALA A 55 -5.73 2.28 4.14
N ARG A 56 -5.96 3.49 3.63
CA ARG A 56 -6.65 3.73 2.37
C ARG A 56 -5.71 4.45 1.41
N VAL A 57 -5.80 4.12 0.14
CA VAL A 57 -5.05 4.82 -0.90
C VAL A 57 -5.63 6.22 -1.08
N VAL A 58 -4.83 7.25 -0.79
CA VAL A 58 -5.20 8.67 -0.98
C VAL A 58 -4.85 9.15 -2.39
N GLY A 59 -3.75 8.64 -2.96
CA GLY A 59 -3.32 8.95 -4.32
C GLY A 59 -2.46 7.81 -4.89
N LYS A 60 -2.44 7.71 -6.22
CA LYS A 60 -1.59 6.77 -6.96
C LYS A 60 -0.88 7.54 -8.05
N ASP A 61 0.44 7.58 -8.01
CA ASP A 61 1.21 8.04 -9.15
C ASP A 61 1.57 6.83 -10.02
N ARG A 62 1.11 6.84 -11.27
CA ARG A 62 1.45 5.81 -12.24
C ARG A 62 2.71 6.25 -12.96
N PRO A 63 3.62 5.34 -13.36
CA PRO A 63 4.79 5.72 -14.14
C PRO A 63 4.36 6.59 -15.32
N ALA A 64 4.86 7.82 -15.34
CA ALA A 64 4.54 8.76 -16.40
C ALA A 64 4.93 8.12 -17.73
N THR A 65 3.95 7.90 -18.61
CA THR A 65 4.23 7.51 -19.98
C THR A 65 4.78 8.77 -20.64
N TRP A 66 6.09 8.87 -20.75
CA TRP A 66 6.73 9.94 -21.52
C TRP A 66 6.16 9.90 -22.94
N ARG A 67 5.29 10.85 -23.25
CA ARG A 67 5.00 11.18 -24.65
C ARG A 67 6.02 12.23 -25.04
N CYS A 68 6.89 11.85 -25.96
CA CYS A 68 7.77 12.76 -26.69
C CYS A 68 6.93 13.85 -27.36
#